data_AF-A0A7V6V5N2-F1
#
_entry.id   AF-A0A7V6V5N2-F1
#
_cell.length_a   1.000
_cell.length_b   1.000
_cell.length_c   1.000
_cell.angle_alpha   90.00
_cell.angle_beta   90.00
_cell.angle_gamma   90.00
#
_symmetry.space_group_name_H-M   'P 1'
#
loop_
_entity.id
_entity.type
_entity.pdbx_description
1 polymer ?
#
loop_
_entity_poly.entity_id
_entity_poly.type
_entity_poly.pdbx_seq_one_letter_code
_entity_poly.pdbx_strand_id
1 'polypeptide(L)'
;MRVIKNHLTIGLIYKDVWRLIPASVGTLVSLGYQLVNLYGFLPAIIITVFMAGIIAALLSLNLYLLSFFHLNFQLCVLIAAVIMVMFLLVWLLVNLYMNRRIKLRISKLSYSSRAALNILSLLLCNKIIPIKSAPRTQFWELHFKPTIAGQVQSLEAEELNAAIQADYKQLAAKLAPDTVLFGCTPGCLEKRMQMAGIKSTQFQIEKTIIPPEHAHVFGLKRSFFLHVLSFQPLLDEER
;
A
#
# COMPACT_ATOMS: atom_id res chain seq x y z
N MET A 1 -7.13 38.54 11.26
CA MET A 1 -7.62 37.28 11.88
C MET A 1 -8.47 36.40 10.95
N ARG A 2 -9.42 36.93 10.17
CA ARG A 2 -10.26 36.12 9.24
C ARG A 2 -9.46 35.38 8.17
N VAL A 3 -8.41 36.00 7.63
CA VAL A 3 -7.49 35.40 6.64
C VAL A 3 -6.65 34.27 7.26
N ILE A 4 -6.11 34.47 8.46
CA ILE A 4 -5.36 33.44 9.20
C ILE A 4 -6.28 32.27 9.58
N LYS A 5 -7.49 32.55 10.06
CA LYS A 5 -8.52 31.53 10.35
C LYS A 5 -8.89 30.77 9.08
N ASN A 6 -9.13 31.45 7.97
CA ASN A 6 -9.42 30.84 6.68
C ASN A 6 -8.24 30.02 6.16
N HIS A 7 -6.99 30.45 6.31
CA HIS A 7 -5.82 29.64 5.93
C HIS A 7 -5.65 28.40 6.83
N LEU A 8 -5.86 28.54 8.15
CA LEU A 8 -5.84 27.43 9.11
C LEU A 8 -6.98 26.44 8.90
N THR A 9 -8.17 26.87 8.47
CA THR A 9 -9.32 25.96 8.29
C THR A 9 -9.48 25.43 6.88
N ILE A 10 -9.10 26.19 5.84
CA ILE A 10 -9.26 25.79 4.43
C ILE A 10 -8.03 25.00 3.95
N GLY A 11 -6.82 25.29 4.46
CA GLY A 11 -5.58 24.64 4.04
C GLY A 11 -5.09 23.50 4.95
N LEU A 12 -5.49 23.46 6.21
CA LEU A 12 -4.91 22.53 7.21
C LEU A 12 -5.82 21.31 7.49
N ILE A 13 -7.12 21.45 7.23
CA ILE A 13 -8.08 20.35 7.23
C ILE A 13 -8.57 20.20 5.79
N TYR A 14 -7.67 19.79 4.89
CA TYR A 14 -8.14 19.29 3.60
C TYR A 14 -9.18 18.20 3.85
N LYS A 15 -10.24 18.17 3.05
CA LYS A 15 -11.32 17.17 3.10
C LYS A 15 -10.83 15.71 3.25
N ASP A 16 -9.59 15.46 2.82
CA ASP A 16 -8.95 14.16 2.80
C ASP A 16 -7.84 13.96 3.86
N VAL A 17 -7.64 14.89 4.82
CA VAL A 17 -6.65 14.73 5.92
C VAL A 17 -6.92 13.46 6.73
N TRP A 18 -8.19 13.11 6.90
CA TRP A 18 -8.59 11.86 7.57
C TRP A 18 -8.05 10.60 6.87
N ARG A 19 -7.69 10.69 5.58
CA ARG A 19 -7.05 9.59 4.85
C ARG A 19 -5.60 9.35 5.27
N LEU A 20 -4.94 10.32 5.90
CA LEU A 20 -3.56 10.16 6.37
C LEU A 20 -3.46 9.10 7.46
N ILE A 21 -4.51 8.93 8.28
CA ILE A 21 -4.58 7.93 9.34
C ILE A 21 -4.46 6.50 8.77
N PRO A 22 -5.36 6.05 7.87
CA PRO A 22 -5.19 4.73 7.27
C PRO A 22 -3.97 4.69 6.33
N ALA A 23 -3.55 5.78 5.70
CA ALA A 23 -2.36 5.78 4.83
C ALA A 23 -1.06 5.50 5.60
N SER A 24 -0.92 6.03 6.81
CA SER A 24 0.28 5.83 7.65
C SER A 24 0.40 4.37 8.11
N VAL A 25 -0.70 3.79 8.60
CA VAL A 25 -0.75 2.35 8.95
C VAL A 25 -0.50 1.50 7.71
N GLY A 26 -1.15 1.83 6.59
CA GLY A 26 -0.95 1.15 5.31
C GLY A 26 0.50 1.14 4.88
N THR A 27 1.22 2.23 5.09
CA THR A 27 2.66 2.32 4.81
C THR A 27 3.45 1.30 5.62
N LEU A 28 3.24 1.25 6.93
CA LEU A 28 3.94 0.31 7.81
C LEU A 28 3.59 -1.14 7.48
N VAL A 29 2.33 -1.44 7.19
CA VAL A 29 1.89 -2.80 6.83
C VAL A 29 2.48 -3.24 5.48
N SER A 30 2.46 -2.36 4.47
CA SER A 30 3.09 -2.62 3.18
C SER A 30 4.57 -2.92 3.33
N LEU A 31 5.30 -2.12 4.13
CA LEU A 31 6.71 -2.36 4.41
C LEU A 31 6.91 -3.68 5.17
N GLY A 32 6.13 -3.93 6.21
CA GLY A 32 6.21 -5.18 6.99
C GLY A 32 6.03 -6.41 6.11
N TYR A 33 5.05 -6.40 5.20
CA TYR A 33 4.84 -7.51 4.27
C TYR A 33 6.05 -7.74 3.35
N GLN A 34 6.62 -6.67 2.78
CA GLN A 34 7.78 -6.83 1.89
C GLN A 34 9.07 -7.17 2.66
N LEU A 35 9.22 -6.75 3.92
CA LEU A 35 10.30 -7.19 4.80
C LEU A 35 10.22 -8.69 5.08
N VAL A 36 9.02 -9.25 5.25
CA VAL A 36 8.84 -10.70 5.36
C VAL A 36 9.34 -11.41 4.10
N ASN A 37 9.03 -10.87 2.92
CA ASN A 37 9.48 -11.44 1.65
C ASN A 37 11.01 -11.34 1.47
N LEU A 38 11.64 -10.28 1.97
CA LEU A 38 13.08 -10.03 1.83
C LEU A 38 13.94 -10.77 2.86
N TYR A 39 13.56 -10.68 4.13
CA TYR A 39 14.40 -11.07 5.27
C TYR A 39 13.78 -12.20 6.11
N GLY A 40 12.58 -12.65 5.76
CA GLY A 40 11.84 -13.62 6.54
C GLY A 40 11.05 -12.99 7.70
N PHE A 41 10.26 -13.83 8.36
CA PHE A 41 9.27 -13.39 9.34
C PHE A 41 9.87 -12.73 10.58
N LEU A 42 10.92 -13.32 11.16
CA LEU A 42 11.48 -12.84 12.42
C LEU A 42 12.15 -11.46 12.28
N PRO A 43 13.04 -11.23 11.29
CA PRO A 43 13.61 -9.89 11.08
C PRO A 43 12.54 -8.84 10.77
N ALA A 44 11.50 -9.21 10.00
CA ALA A 44 10.40 -8.30 9.69
C ALA A 44 9.61 -7.87 10.94
N ILE A 45 9.34 -8.80 11.87
CA ILE A 45 8.69 -8.47 13.15
C ILE A 45 9.58 -7.53 13.96
N ILE A 46 10.86 -7.84 14.12
CA ILE A 46 11.79 -7.03 14.92
C ILE A 46 11.82 -5.59 14.39
N ILE A 47 11.97 -5.42 13.07
CA ILE A 47 11.99 -4.10 12.43
C ILE A 47 10.63 -3.39 12.61
N THR A 48 9.52 -4.10 12.42
CA THR A 48 8.17 -3.51 12.54
C THR A 48 7.89 -3.05 13.97
N VAL A 49 8.24 -3.86 14.97
CA VAL A 49 8.10 -3.52 16.40
C VAL A 49 9.00 -2.35 16.76
N PHE A 50 10.23 -2.33 16.26
CA PHE A 50 11.17 -1.22 16.48
C PHE A 50 10.63 0.10 15.90
N MET A 51 10.12 0.07 14.66
CA MET A 51 9.49 1.24 14.03
C MET A 51 8.23 1.71 14.78
N ALA A 52 7.38 0.77 15.20
CA ALA A 52 6.22 1.07 16.03
C ALA A 52 6.63 1.71 17.37
N GLY A 53 7.72 1.24 17.98
CA GLY A 53 8.29 1.80 19.20
C GLY A 53 8.80 3.24 19.02
N ILE A 54 9.49 3.52 17.91
CA ILE A 54 9.93 4.88 17.55
C ILE A 54 8.71 5.80 17.40
N ILE A 55 7.68 5.36 16.67
CA ILE A 55 6.45 6.14 16.48
C ILE A 55 5.76 6.41 17.82
N ALA A 56 5.65 5.39 18.68
CA ALA A 56 5.07 5.54 20.01
C ALA A 56 5.85 6.54 20.86
N ALA A 57 7.18 6.46 20.87
CA ALA A 57 8.05 7.38 21.61
C ALA A 57 7.91 8.83 21.10
N LEU A 58 7.94 9.04 19.78
CA LEU A 58 7.75 10.34 19.18
C LEU A 58 6.36 10.91 19.48
N LEU A 59 5.30 10.10 19.37
CA LEU A 59 3.95 10.54 19.69
C LEU A 59 3.81 10.90 21.17
N SER A 60 4.39 10.09 22.06
CA SER A 60 4.42 10.36 23.51
C SER A 60 5.13 11.66 23.83
N LEU A 61 6.27 11.92 23.20
CA LEU A 61 7.02 13.16 23.36
C LEU A 61 6.21 14.37 22.87
N ASN A 62 5.56 14.27 21.70
CA ASN A 62 4.70 15.33 21.19
C ASN A 62 3.52 15.61 22.14
N LEU A 63 2.85 14.58 22.65
CA LEU A 63 1.77 14.73 23.63
C LEU A 63 2.25 15.39 24.91
N TYR A 64 3.42 14.99 25.41
CA TYR A 64 4.04 15.58 26.60
C TYR A 64 4.34 17.06 26.41
N LEU A 65 4.97 17.43 25.29
CA LEU A 65 5.28 18.82 24.95
C LEU A 65 4.02 19.67 24.72
N LEU A 66 3.04 19.15 23.97
CA LEU A 66 1.77 19.84 23.68
C LEU A 66 0.90 20.03 24.92
N SER A 67 1.05 19.16 25.92
CA SER A 67 0.42 19.33 27.23
C SER A 67 1.12 20.39 28.11
N PHE A 68 2.14 21.08 27.59
CA PHE A 68 3.00 21.97 28.37
C PHE A 68 3.51 21.29 29.64
N PHE A 69 3.92 20.02 29.53
CA PHE A 69 4.42 19.21 30.64
C PHE A 69 3.42 18.93 31.77
N HIS A 70 2.11 19.18 31.57
CA HIS A 70 1.07 18.93 32.57
C HIS A 70 0.70 17.45 32.68
N LEU A 71 0.80 16.69 31.58
CA LEU A 71 0.58 15.24 31.60
C LEU A 71 1.88 14.53 31.99
N ASN A 72 1.81 13.49 32.83
CA ASN A 72 2.96 12.61 33.06
C ASN A 72 3.32 11.87 31.76
N PHE A 73 4.61 11.75 31.47
CA PHE A 73 5.11 11.01 30.31
C PHE A 73 4.57 9.58 30.22
N GLN A 74 4.40 8.86 31.34
CA GLN A 74 3.80 7.51 31.35
C GLN A 74 2.37 7.52 30.80
N LEU A 75 1.59 8.54 31.15
CA LEU A 75 0.24 8.71 30.63
C LEU A 75 0.25 9.07 29.14
N CYS A 76 1.22 9.89 28.69
CA CYS A 76 1.42 10.17 27.26
C CYS A 76 1.73 8.90 26.46
N VAL A 77 2.52 7.97 27.01
CA VAL A 77 2.80 6.66 26.40
C VAL A 77 1.53 5.82 26.26
N LEU A 78 0.71 5.77 27.31
CA LEU A 78 -0.58 5.05 27.26
C LEU A 78 -1.50 5.65 26.19
N ILE A 79 -1.63 6.97 26.14
CA ILE A 79 -2.44 7.67 25.14
C ILE A 79 -1.89 7.41 23.73
N ALA A 80 -0.57 7.47 23.53
CA ALA A 80 0.06 7.16 22.26
C ALA A 80 -0.25 5.73 21.78
N ALA A 81 -0.19 4.75 22.69
CA ALA A 81 -0.54 3.36 22.39
C ALA A 81 -2.02 3.23 21.98
N VAL A 82 -2.94 3.88 22.69
CA VAL A 82 -4.38 3.89 22.34
C VAL A 82 -4.61 4.52 20.96
N ILE A 83 -3.95 5.65 20.65
CA ILE A 83 -4.04 6.31 19.34
C ILE A 83 -3.56 5.36 18.23
N MET A 84 -2.44 4.66 18.43
CA MET A 84 -1.92 3.70 17.46
C MET A 84 -2.89 2.54 17.20
N VAL A 85 -3.50 1.99 18.26
CA VAL A 85 -4.53 0.95 18.11
C VAL A 85 -5.73 1.48 17.33
N MET A 86 -6.20 2.69 17.63
CA MET A 86 -7.29 3.32 16.89
C MET A 86 -6.96 3.52 15.42
N PHE A 87 -5.73 3.92 15.08
CA PHE A 87 -5.29 4.08 13.69
C PHE A 87 -5.31 2.73 12.96
N LEU A 88 -4.85 1.66 13.61
CA LEU A 88 -4.90 0.31 13.06
C LEU A 88 -6.35 -0.15 12.80
N LEU A 89 -7.27 0.12 13.74
CA LEU A 89 -8.68 -0.21 13.58
C LEU A 89 -9.32 0.56 12.41
N VAL A 90 -9.04 1.86 12.27
CA VAL A 90 -9.53 2.66 11.14
C VAL A 90 -9.03 2.08 9.82
N TRP A 91 -7.75 1.76 9.72
CA TRP A 91 -7.19 1.12 8.53
C TRP A 91 -7.84 -0.23 8.22
N LEU A 92 -8.05 -1.07 9.25
CA LEU A 92 -8.71 -2.36 9.11
C LEU A 92 -10.14 -2.22 8.58
N LEU A 93 -10.90 -1.26 9.12
CA LEU A 93 -12.27 -0.98 8.71
C LEU A 93 -12.34 -0.48 7.26
N VAL A 94 -11.44 0.44 6.86
CA VAL A 94 -11.34 0.91 5.46
C VAL A 94 -11.09 -0.26 4.52
N ASN A 95 -10.15 -1.14 4.85
CA ASN A 95 -9.84 -2.30 4.03
C ASN A 95 -10.98 -3.31 3.99
N LEU A 96 -11.62 -3.60 5.12
CA LEU A 96 -12.75 -4.51 5.19
C LEU A 96 -13.92 -3.99 4.36
N TYR A 97 -14.25 -2.71 4.52
CA TYR A 97 -15.29 -2.04 3.77
C TYR A 97 -15.03 -2.12 2.27
N MET A 98 -13.82 -1.74 1.83
CA MET A 98 -13.49 -1.72 0.41
C MET A 98 -13.40 -3.11 -0.21
N ASN A 99 -12.81 -4.10 0.46
CA ASN A 99 -12.79 -5.47 -0.05
C ASN A 99 -14.19 -6.08 -0.13
N ARG A 100 -15.07 -5.80 0.84
CA ARG A 100 -16.49 -6.22 0.80
C ARG A 100 -17.26 -5.52 -0.31
N ARG A 101 -17.01 -4.23 -0.53
CA ARG A 101 -17.65 -3.43 -1.58
C ARG A 101 -17.21 -3.89 -2.95
N ILE A 102 -15.91 -4.15 -3.16
CA ILE A 102 -15.36 -4.48 -4.46
C ILE A 102 -15.70 -5.93 -4.81
N LYS A 103 -15.41 -6.90 -3.93
CA LYS A 103 -15.57 -8.36 -4.15
C LYS A 103 -14.65 -8.94 -5.23
N LEU A 104 -13.35 -8.62 -5.11
CA LEU A 104 -12.29 -9.19 -5.91
C LEU A 104 -12.25 -10.72 -5.76
N ARG A 105 -11.94 -11.43 -6.86
CA ARG A 105 -11.84 -12.89 -6.94
C ARG A 105 -10.49 -13.36 -6.44
N ILE A 106 -9.41 -12.84 -7.02
CA ILE A 106 -8.05 -13.33 -6.81
C ILE A 106 -7.22 -12.44 -5.90
N SER A 107 -7.55 -11.16 -5.84
CA SER A 107 -6.77 -10.19 -5.07
C SER A 107 -7.49 -9.69 -3.81
N LYS A 108 -6.71 -9.13 -2.91
CA LYS A 108 -7.13 -8.33 -1.77
C LYS A 108 -6.50 -6.95 -1.90
N LEU A 109 -7.27 -5.94 -1.56
CA LEU A 109 -6.84 -4.55 -1.57
C LEU A 109 -6.44 -4.11 -0.16
N SER A 110 -5.32 -3.42 -0.04
CA SER A 110 -4.86 -2.82 1.22
C SER A 110 -4.61 -1.33 1.00
N TYR A 111 -5.29 -0.47 1.76
CA TYR A 111 -5.08 0.97 1.68
C TYR A 111 -3.65 1.29 2.05
N SER A 112 -3.00 2.12 1.24
CA SER A 112 -1.59 2.44 1.41
C SER A 112 -1.33 3.90 1.01
N SER A 113 -0.06 4.24 0.79
CA SER A 113 0.35 5.62 0.52
C SER A 113 1.38 5.70 -0.60
N ARG A 114 1.56 6.91 -1.13
CA ARG A 114 2.68 7.22 -2.03
C ARG A 114 4.04 6.97 -1.37
N ALA A 115 4.16 7.25 -0.07
CA ALA A 115 5.39 7.01 0.67
C ALA A 115 5.73 5.51 0.71
N ALA A 116 4.72 4.66 0.90
CA ALA A 116 4.89 3.21 0.85
C ALA A 116 5.44 2.76 -0.49
N LEU A 117 4.82 3.19 -1.58
CA LEU A 117 5.31 2.91 -2.93
C LEU A 117 6.75 3.38 -3.11
N ASN A 118 7.08 4.63 -2.77
CA ASN A 118 8.43 5.17 -2.97
C ASN A 118 9.48 4.38 -2.19
N ILE A 119 9.21 4.10 -0.91
CA ILE A 119 10.13 3.33 -0.06
C ILE A 119 10.28 1.91 -0.61
N LEU A 120 9.19 1.28 -1.06
CA LEU A 120 9.24 -0.03 -1.67
C LEU A 120 9.98 -0.03 -3.01
N SER A 121 9.79 0.98 -3.86
CA SER A 121 10.55 1.11 -5.11
C SER A 121 12.05 1.26 -4.83
N LEU A 122 12.42 2.04 -3.81
CA LEU A 122 13.82 2.15 -3.39
C LEU A 122 14.36 0.83 -2.83
N LEU A 123 13.64 0.21 -1.89
CA LEU A 123 14.05 -1.02 -1.22
C LEU A 123 14.12 -2.21 -2.20
N LEU A 124 13.16 -2.31 -3.12
CA LEU A 124 13.02 -3.45 -4.01
C LEU A 124 13.66 -3.25 -5.37
N CYS A 125 13.80 -2.02 -5.87
CA CYS A 125 14.27 -1.74 -7.23
C CYS A 125 15.45 -0.75 -7.28
N ASN A 126 15.91 -0.22 -6.15
CA ASN A 126 16.94 0.82 -6.06
C ASN A 126 16.64 2.06 -6.92
N LYS A 127 15.35 2.39 -7.10
CA LYS A 127 14.91 3.57 -7.85
C LYS A 127 13.54 4.03 -7.39
N ILE A 128 13.20 5.29 -7.68
CA ILE A 128 11.85 5.80 -7.49
C ILE A 128 11.11 5.66 -8.81
N ILE A 129 9.96 4.99 -8.79
CA ILE A 129 9.10 4.88 -9.97
C ILE A 129 8.36 6.21 -10.17
N PRO A 130 8.56 6.92 -11.30
CA PRO A 130 7.87 8.18 -11.55
C PRO A 130 6.39 7.90 -11.80
N ILE A 131 5.52 8.51 -10.98
CA ILE A 131 4.07 8.42 -11.15
C ILE A 131 3.47 9.81 -11.06
N LYS A 132 2.63 10.14 -12.05
CA LYS A 132 1.75 11.30 -11.99
C LYS A 132 0.70 11.11 -10.90
N SER A 133 0.69 12.01 -9.92
CA SER A 133 -0.33 12.00 -8.87
C SER A 133 -0.84 13.41 -8.60
N ALA A 134 -2.15 13.56 -8.45
CA ALA A 134 -2.77 14.76 -7.96
C ALA A 134 -2.98 14.68 -6.43
N PRO A 135 -3.39 15.78 -5.76
CA PRO A 135 -3.63 15.79 -4.31
C PRO A 135 -4.68 14.78 -3.83
N ARG A 136 -5.53 14.25 -4.73
CA ARG A 136 -6.59 13.29 -4.41
C ARG A 136 -6.25 11.85 -4.80
N THR A 137 -5.08 11.60 -5.38
CA THR A 137 -4.65 10.28 -5.81
C THR A 137 -4.70 9.31 -4.63
N GLN A 138 -5.40 8.19 -4.82
CA GLN A 138 -5.44 7.12 -3.84
C GLN A 138 -4.40 6.08 -4.16
N PHE A 139 -3.74 5.55 -3.13
CA PHE A 139 -2.73 4.51 -3.26
C PHE A 139 -3.23 3.26 -2.57
N TRP A 140 -3.26 2.15 -3.29
CA TRP A 140 -3.65 0.86 -2.76
C TRP A 140 -2.62 -0.19 -3.13
N GLU A 141 -2.30 -1.03 -2.17
CA GLU A 141 -1.51 -2.22 -2.42
C GLU A 141 -2.44 -3.38 -2.81
N LEU A 142 -2.05 -4.13 -3.84
CA LEU A 142 -2.77 -5.28 -4.36
C LEU A 142 -1.98 -6.55 -4.05
N HIS A 143 -2.61 -7.44 -3.29
CA HIS A 143 -2.02 -8.73 -2.93
C HIS A 143 -2.89 -9.85 -3.47
N PHE A 144 -2.29 -10.96 -3.93
CA PHE A 144 -3.07 -12.17 -4.13
C PHE A 144 -3.63 -12.65 -2.79
N LYS A 145 -4.86 -13.16 -2.78
CA LYS A 145 -5.43 -13.77 -1.58
C LYS A 145 -4.57 -14.98 -1.16
N PRO A 146 -4.28 -15.19 0.13
CA PRO A 146 -3.46 -16.31 0.59
C PRO A 146 -3.97 -17.68 0.10
N THR A 147 -5.30 -17.86 0.03
CA THR A 147 -5.92 -19.09 -0.48
C THR A 147 -5.58 -19.39 -1.94
N ILE A 148 -5.36 -18.35 -2.74
CA ILE A 148 -5.08 -18.45 -4.18
C ILE A 148 -3.58 -18.38 -4.44
N ALA A 149 -2.88 -17.52 -3.71
CA ALA A 149 -1.42 -17.46 -3.63
C ALA A 149 -0.85 -18.71 -2.93
N GLY A 150 -1.20 -19.89 -3.39
CA GLY A 150 -0.74 -21.20 -2.96
C GLY A 150 -1.13 -22.22 -4.03
N GLN A 151 -2.24 -21.92 -4.72
CA GLN A 151 -2.94 -22.72 -5.71
C GLN A 151 -2.90 -22.10 -7.11
N VAL A 152 -2.13 -21.04 -7.35
CA VAL A 152 -2.05 -20.38 -8.68
C VAL A 152 -1.64 -21.37 -9.79
N GLN A 153 -0.90 -22.42 -9.44
CA GLN A 153 -0.48 -23.47 -10.37
C GLN A 153 -1.59 -24.45 -10.74
N SER A 154 -2.59 -24.65 -9.86
CA SER A 154 -3.74 -25.50 -10.15
C SER A 154 -4.83 -24.77 -10.91
N LEU A 155 -4.72 -23.44 -11.06
CA LEU A 155 -5.59 -22.66 -11.93
C LEU A 155 -5.08 -22.74 -13.36
N GLU A 156 -5.99 -23.02 -14.29
CA GLU A 156 -5.67 -22.94 -15.71
C GLU A 156 -5.32 -21.50 -16.09
N ALA A 157 -4.45 -21.35 -17.09
CA ALA A 157 -3.97 -20.04 -17.50
C ALA A 157 -5.12 -19.11 -17.94
N GLU A 158 -6.14 -19.67 -18.59
CA GLU A 158 -7.34 -18.95 -19.02
C GLU A 158 -8.20 -18.49 -17.85
N GLU A 159 -8.42 -19.35 -16.85
CA GLU A 159 -9.20 -19.02 -15.65
C GLU A 159 -8.53 -17.88 -14.87
N LEU A 160 -7.20 -17.95 -14.71
CA LEU A 160 -6.44 -16.88 -14.04
C LEU A 160 -6.52 -15.56 -14.83
N ASN A 161 -6.44 -15.60 -16.16
CA ASN A 161 -6.56 -14.41 -16.99
C ASN A 161 -7.96 -13.79 -16.89
N ALA A 162 -9.01 -14.62 -16.96
CA ALA A 162 -10.39 -14.18 -16.79
C ALA A 162 -10.63 -13.57 -15.40
N ALA A 163 -10.03 -14.13 -14.36
CA ALA A 163 -10.11 -13.61 -13.01
C ALA A 163 -9.37 -12.26 -12.85
N ILE A 164 -8.16 -12.12 -13.41
CA ILE A 164 -7.42 -10.84 -13.43
C ILE A 164 -8.26 -9.76 -14.15
N GLN A 165 -8.84 -10.11 -15.29
CA GLN A 165 -9.69 -9.19 -16.05
C GLN A 165 -10.95 -8.79 -15.29
N ALA A 166 -11.62 -9.73 -14.62
CA ALA A 166 -12.80 -9.46 -13.80
C ALA A 166 -12.45 -8.54 -12.63
N ASP A 167 -11.35 -8.79 -11.94
CA ASP A 167 -10.87 -7.97 -10.82
C ASP A 167 -10.51 -6.56 -11.30
N TYR A 168 -9.79 -6.40 -12.41
CA TYR A 168 -9.48 -5.10 -13.00
C TYR A 168 -10.75 -4.30 -13.33
N LYS A 169 -11.74 -4.92 -13.98
CA LYS A 169 -13.03 -4.29 -14.29
C LYS A 169 -13.74 -3.81 -13.02
N GLN A 170 -13.76 -4.62 -11.96
CA GLN A 170 -14.37 -4.21 -10.70
C GLN A 170 -13.63 -3.07 -10.01
N LEU A 171 -12.29 -3.09 -10.05
CA LEU A 171 -11.44 -2.03 -9.51
C LEU A 171 -11.72 -0.71 -10.23
N ALA A 172 -11.68 -0.71 -11.57
CA ALA A 172 -11.94 0.46 -12.39
C ALA A 172 -13.36 1.04 -12.18
N ALA A 173 -14.35 0.18 -11.94
CA ALA A 173 -15.74 0.60 -11.73
C ALA A 173 -16.02 1.19 -10.34
N LYS A 174 -15.22 0.83 -9.31
CA LYS A 174 -15.55 1.14 -7.89
C LYS A 174 -14.56 2.06 -7.20
N LEU A 175 -13.33 2.15 -7.69
CA LEU A 175 -12.30 3.05 -7.19
C LEU A 175 -12.36 4.41 -7.89
N ALA A 176 -11.71 5.41 -7.30
CA ALA A 176 -11.61 6.72 -7.93
C ALA A 176 -10.78 6.63 -9.23
N PRO A 177 -11.07 7.44 -10.27
CA PRO A 177 -10.28 7.43 -11.51
C PRO A 177 -8.79 7.73 -11.27
N ASP A 178 -8.51 8.58 -10.28
CA ASP A 178 -7.16 8.93 -9.82
C ASP A 178 -6.74 7.96 -8.71
N THR A 179 -6.52 6.69 -9.08
CA THR A 179 -6.07 5.64 -8.18
C THR A 179 -4.86 4.94 -8.76
N VAL A 180 -3.84 4.78 -7.93
CA VAL A 180 -2.64 4.00 -8.19
C VAL A 180 -2.71 2.71 -7.37
N LEU A 181 -2.58 1.60 -8.07
CA LEU A 181 -2.48 0.25 -7.54
C LEU A 181 -1.03 -0.19 -7.66
N PHE A 182 -0.48 -0.80 -6.62
CA PHE A 182 0.86 -1.37 -6.71
C PHE A 182 0.95 -2.67 -5.92
N GLY A 183 1.93 -3.51 -6.23
CA GLY A 183 2.14 -4.75 -5.51
C GLY A 183 3.37 -5.49 -6.01
N CYS A 184 4.00 -6.25 -5.12
CA CYS A 184 5.13 -7.11 -5.48
C CYS A 184 4.63 -8.54 -5.68
N THR A 185 4.93 -9.14 -6.83
CA THR A 185 4.53 -10.52 -7.11
C THR A 185 5.67 -11.34 -7.73
N PRO A 186 5.71 -12.66 -7.48
CA PRO A 186 6.66 -13.55 -8.14
C PRO A 186 6.22 -13.83 -9.59
N GLY A 187 7.12 -13.56 -10.53
CA GLY A 187 6.85 -13.63 -11.96
C GLY A 187 6.24 -12.33 -12.52
N CYS A 188 6.38 -12.14 -13.83
CA CYS A 188 5.91 -10.93 -14.50
C CYS A 188 4.46 -11.08 -14.97
N LEU A 189 3.58 -10.18 -14.51
CA LEU A 189 2.16 -10.14 -14.90
C LEU A 189 1.88 -9.39 -16.21
N GLU A 190 2.90 -8.86 -16.90
CA GLU A 190 2.75 -8.03 -18.12
C GLU A 190 1.82 -8.65 -19.16
N LYS A 191 2.12 -9.88 -19.61
CA LYS A 191 1.31 -10.58 -20.62
C LYS A 191 -0.15 -10.75 -20.16
N ARG A 192 -0.36 -11.02 -18.87
CA ARG A 192 -1.70 -11.22 -18.30
C ARG A 192 -2.47 -9.90 -18.21
N MET A 193 -1.79 -8.81 -17.88
CA MET A 193 -2.37 -7.46 -17.87
C MET A 193 -2.78 -7.01 -19.27
N GLN A 194 -1.92 -7.24 -20.28
CA GLN A 194 -2.23 -6.95 -21.68
C GLN A 194 -3.43 -7.78 -22.15
N MET A 195 -3.46 -9.08 -21.85
CA MET A 195 -4.61 -9.96 -22.16
C MET A 195 -5.90 -9.53 -21.45
N ALA A 196 -5.80 -8.95 -20.26
CA ALA A 196 -6.94 -8.38 -19.54
C ALA A 196 -7.45 -7.06 -20.15
N GLY A 197 -6.80 -6.54 -21.19
CA GLY A 197 -7.16 -5.29 -21.87
C GLY A 197 -6.59 -4.03 -21.20
N ILE A 198 -5.59 -4.18 -20.33
CA ILE A 198 -4.90 -3.05 -19.71
C ILE A 198 -3.84 -2.53 -20.69
N LYS A 199 -3.87 -1.24 -21.01
CA LYS A 199 -2.92 -0.62 -21.94
C LYS A 199 -1.53 -0.54 -21.30
N SER A 200 -0.48 -0.63 -22.11
CA SER A 200 0.91 -0.46 -21.65
C SER A 200 1.16 0.89 -20.97
N THR A 201 0.44 1.95 -21.37
CA THR A 201 0.53 3.27 -20.74
C THR A 201 -0.06 3.32 -19.32
N GLN A 202 -0.85 2.33 -18.94
CA GLN A 202 -1.53 2.26 -17.65
C GLN A 202 -0.73 1.48 -16.60
N PHE A 203 0.33 0.77 -16.97
CA PHE A 203 1.13 -0.01 -16.02
C PHE A 203 2.63 0.16 -16.24
N GLN A 204 3.38 0.05 -15.15
CA GLN A 204 4.83 -0.05 -15.14
C GLN A 204 5.23 -1.25 -14.31
N ILE A 205 6.21 -2.01 -14.79
CA ILE A 205 6.67 -3.24 -14.16
C ILE A 205 8.16 -3.17 -14.02
N GLU A 206 8.64 -3.39 -12.80
CA GLU A 206 10.06 -3.31 -12.48
C GLU A 206 10.52 -4.60 -11.84
N LYS A 207 11.60 -5.17 -12.37
CA LYS A 207 12.24 -6.32 -11.74
C LYS A 207 12.86 -5.87 -10.41
N THR A 208 12.64 -6.66 -9.38
CA THR A 208 13.19 -6.37 -8.04
C THR A 208 14.61 -6.94 -7.87
N ILE A 209 15.30 -6.48 -6.84
CA ILE A 209 16.60 -6.99 -6.38
C ILE A 209 16.47 -8.29 -5.57
N ILE A 210 15.24 -8.75 -5.29
CA ILE A 210 15.02 -9.98 -4.53
C ILE A 210 15.62 -11.15 -5.31
N PRO A 211 16.61 -11.87 -4.74
CA PRO A 211 17.25 -12.96 -5.45
C PRO A 211 16.23 -14.09 -5.69
N PRO A 212 16.21 -14.72 -6.88
CA PRO A 212 15.23 -15.76 -7.17
C PRO A 212 15.27 -16.93 -6.18
N GLU A 213 16.43 -17.22 -5.57
CA GLU A 213 16.61 -18.32 -4.58
C GLU A 213 15.83 -18.08 -3.29
N HIS A 214 15.57 -16.82 -2.94
CA HIS A 214 14.71 -16.47 -1.83
C HIS A 214 13.24 -16.33 -2.27
N ALA A 215 12.97 -16.46 -3.56
CA ALA A 215 11.66 -16.35 -4.18
C ALA A 215 11.05 -17.72 -4.51
N HIS A 216 10.98 -18.57 -3.49
CA HIS A 216 10.23 -19.81 -3.56
C HIS A 216 8.76 -19.51 -3.32
N VAL A 217 8.02 -19.29 -4.41
CA VAL A 217 6.58 -19.13 -4.33
C VAL A 217 5.92 -20.28 -5.08
N PHE A 218 5.13 -21.06 -4.34
CA PHE A 218 4.46 -22.28 -4.81
C PHE A 218 5.45 -23.35 -5.30
N GLY A 219 6.62 -23.45 -4.67
CA GLY A 219 7.66 -24.43 -5.06
C GLY A 219 8.40 -24.11 -6.36
N LEU A 220 8.18 -22.92 -6.96
CA LEU A 220 8.92 -22.45 -8.13
C LEU A 220 9.82 -21.27 -7.77
N LYS A 221 11.07 -21.33 -8.25
CA LYS A 221 12.05 -20.25 -8.18
C LYS A 221 11.72 -19.21 -9.27
N ARG A 222 11.25 -18.02 -8.90
CA ARG A 222 10.85 -16.96 -9.86
C ARG A 222 11.42 -15.60 -9.46
N SER A 223 11.76 -14.75 -10.43
CA SER A 223 12.09 -13.35 -10.12
C SER A 223 10.85 -12.61 -9.62
N PHE A 224 11.01 -11.74 -8.62
CA PHE A 224 9.94 -10.84 -8.18
C PHE A 224 9.90 -9.57 -9.03
N PHE A 225 8.70 -9.06 -9.24
CA PHE A 225 8.43 -7.84 -9.96
C PHE A 225 7.53 -6.93 -9.12
N LEU A 226 7.91 -5.65 -9.04
CA LEU A 226 7.07 -4.59 -8.53
C LEU A 226 6.18 -4.10 -9.69
N HIS A 227 4.88 -4.31 -9.54
CA HIS A 227 3.87 -3.85 -10.48
C HIS A 227 3.27 -2.55 -9.97
N VAL A 228 3.13 -1.59 -10.87
CA VAL A 228 2.44 -0.32 -10.66
C VAL A 228 1.41 -0.18 -11.76
N LEU A 229 0.17 0.15 -11.42
CA LEU A 229 -0.97 0.25 -12.31
C LEU A 229 -1.79 1.49 -11.94
N SER A 230 -2.29 2.20 -12.94
CA SER A 230 -3.21 3.32 -12.79
C SER A 230 -4.36 3.19 -13.79
N PHE A 231 -5.52 3.76 -13.49
CA PHE A 231 -6.60 3.86 -14.47
C PHE A 231 -6.35 4.95 -15.51
N GLN A 232 -5.48 5.91 -15.19
CA GLN A 232 -4.97 6.92 -16.10
C GLN A 232 -3.55 6.56 -16.58
N PRO A 233 -3.08 7.11 -17.72
CA PRO A 233 -1.70 6.95 -18.14
C PRO A 233 -0.71 7.34 -17.02
N LEU A 234 0.30 6.52 -16.78
CA LEU A 234 1.32 6.75 -15.74
C LEU A 234 2.32 7.85 -16.13
N LEU A 235 2.56 7.99 -17.42
CA LEU A 235 3.46 8.97 -18.05
C LEU A 235 2.64 9.81 -19.06
N ASP A 236 3.10 11.03 -19.35
CA ASP A 236 2.53 11.80 -20.45
C ASP A 236 2.95 11.15 -21.79
N GLU A 237 2.00 10.92 -22.70
CA GLU A 237 2.34 10.75 -24.11
C GLU A 237 2.86 12.12 -24.57
N GLU A 238 4.16 12.24 -24.83
CA GLU A 238 4.72 13.44 -25.44
C GLU A 238 3.89 13.78 -26.70
N ARG A 239 3.30 14.98 -26.71
CA ARG A 239 2.77 15.59 -27.93
C ARG A 239 3.89 16.33 -28.64
#